data_AF-A0A9D5UCI0-F1
#
_entry.id   AF-A0A9D5UCI0-F1
#
_cell.length_a   1.000
_cell.length_b   1.000
_cell.length_c   1.000
_cell.angle_alpha   90.00
_cell.angle_beta   90.00
_cell.angle_gamma   90.00
#
_symmetry.space_group_name_H-M   'P 1'
#
loop_
_entity.id
_entity.type
_entity.pdbx_description
1 polymer ?
#
loop_
_entity_poly.entity_id
_entity_poly.type
_entity_poly.pdbx_seq_one_letter_code
_entity_poly.pdbx_strand_id
1 'polypeptide(L)'
;MSPARHDEAPAPGNDDRRAAGRTADPRAPRIWQDSRVPRNTAPSDQPDAAATILPADLAARLKRDADGLVAAIVQQHDTGEVLMLGWMDDEALRRTLTTGRVTFWSRSRQEYWRKGDTSGHAQWVKSVQIDCDGDALLVRADQVGAACHTGTRTCFEAGGDLGAVVGNRPQTETSEEKTQ
;
A
#
# COMPACT_ATOMS: atom_id res chain seq x y z
N MET A 1 -38.77 -5.70 39.81
CA MET A 1 -38.59 -6.54 38.60
C MET A 1 -37.19 -6.31 38.08
N SER A 2 -36.25 -7.16 38.50
CA SER A 2 -34.83 -7.08 38.14
C SER A 2 -34.55 -7.87 36.86
N PRO A 3 -33.54 -7.47 36.06
CA PRO A 3 -33.26 -8.06 34.76
C PRO A 3 -32.51 -9.39 34.86
N ALA A 4 -32.81 -10.28 33.91
CA ALA A 4 -32.15 -11.56 33.73
C ALA A 4 -30.70 -11.38 33.25
N ARG A 5 -29.79 -12.05 33.95
CA ARG A 5 -28.38 -12.23 33.60
C ARG A 5 -28.28 -13.42 32.65
N HIS A 6 -27.50 -13.29 31.58
CA HIS A 6 -27.07 -14.44 30.79
C HIS A 6 -25.69 -14.87 31.30
N ASP A 7 -25.62 -16.14 31.72
CA ASP A 7 -24.43 -16.84 32.19
C ASP A 7 -23.48 -17.18 31.02
N GLU A 8 -22.19 -16.95 31.28
CA GLU A 8 -21.05 -17.21 30.41
C GLU A 8 -20.46 -18.59 30.78
N ALA A 9 -20.24 -19.46 29.79
CA ALA A 9 -19.68 -20.81 30.00
C ALA A 9 -18.14 -20.80 29.90
N PRO A 10 -17.42 -21.53 30.78
CA PRO A 10 -15.95 -21.53 30.80
C PRO A 10 -15.33 -22.54 29.82
N ALA A 11 -14.17 -22.17 29.25
CA ALA A 11 -13.29 -23.07 28.50
C ALA A 11 -12.37 -23.88 29.45
N PRO A 12 -12.08 -25.17 29.16
CA PRO A 12 -11.07 -25.92 29.91
C PRO A 12 -9.65 -25.71 29.34
N GLY A 13 -8.71 -25.33 30.21
CA GLY A 13 -7.29 -25.74 30.11
C GLY A 13 -7.17 -27.25 30.41
N ASN A 14 -6.07 -27.97 30.22
CA ASN A 14 -4.63 -27.73 30.24
C ASN A 14 -3.99 -29.06 29.74
N ASP A 15 -2.78 -29.12 29.18
CA ASP A 15 -1.76 -30.06 29.68
C ASP A 15 -0.38 -29.86 29.01
N ASP A 16 0.60 -29.58 29.87
CA ASP A 16 2.04 -29.66 29.66
C ASP A 16 2.49 -31.12 29.67
N ARG A 17 3.17 -31.64 28.63
CA ARG A 17 4.06 -32.83 28.78
C ARG A 17 5.30 -32.81 27.87
N ARG A 18 6.43 -32.57 28.54
CA ARG A 18 7.72 -33.30 28.54
C ARG A 18 8.47 -33.62 27.24
N ALA A 19 9.74 -33.24 27.32
CA ALA A 19 10.89 -33.61 26.51
C ALA A 19 11.20 -35.11 26.41
N ALA A 20 11.79 -35.51 25.28
CA ALA A 20 12.68 -36.67 25.15
C ALA A 20 13.77 -36.36 24.11
N GLY A 21 15.02 -36.66 24.47
CA GLY A 21 16.23 -36.26 23.76
C GLY A 21 16.53 -37.03 22.47
N ARG A 22 17.45 -36.45 21.69
CA ARG A 22 18.17 -37.15 20.62
C ARG A 22 19.66 -36.94 20.81
N THR A 23 20.34 -38.03 21.18
CA THR A 23 21.79 -38.18 21.19
C THR A 23 22.32 -38.19 19.75
N ALA A 24 23.32 -37.37 19.45
CA ALA A 24 24.01 -37.36 18.15
C ALA A 24 25.18 -38.36 18.14
N ASP A 25 25.28 -39.06 17.02
CA ASP A 25 26.23 -40.12 16.65
C ASP A 25 27.67 -39.57 16.44
N PRO A 26 28.74 -40.18 17.03
CA PRO A 26 30.10 -39.70 16.88
C PRO A 26 30.84 -40.51 15.80
N ARG A 27 30.65 -40.18 14.51
CA ARG A 27 31.54 -40.63 13.40
C ARG A 27 31.28 -39.82 12.12
N ALA A 28 31.97 -38.68 11.99
CA ALA A 28 32.15 -38.02 10.70
C ALA A 28 33.63 -37.62 10.52
N PRO A 29 34.25 -37.88 9.35
CA PRO A 29 35.68 -37.70 9.14
C PRO A 29 36.07 -36.22 9.02
N ARG A 30 37.30 -35.93 9.47
CA ARG A 30 37.96 -34.62 9.39
C ARG A 30 38.13 -34.20 7.93
N ILE A 31 37.48 -33.10 7.54
CA ILE A 31 37.69 -32.46 6.23
C ILE A 31 38.74 -31.36 6.38
N TRP A 32 39.73 -31.41 5.48
CA TRP A 32 40.84 -30.49 5.30
C TRP A 32 40.39 -29.02 5.18
N GLN A 33 41.05 -28.13 5.92
CA GLN A 33 41.01 -26.68 5.66
C GLN A 33 42.18 -26.33 4.74
N ASP A 34 41.90 -26.03 3.48
CA ASP A 34 42.81 -25.25 2.65
C ASP A 34 42.40 -23.76 2.77
N SER A 35 43.30 -22.98 3.36
CA SER A 35 43.13 -21.55 3.57
C SER A 35 43.86 -20.80 2.45
N ARG A 36 43.12 -20.40 1.41
CA ARG A 36 43.36 -19.18 0.61
C ARG A 36 42.29 -19.03 -0.49
N VAL A 37 41.12 -18.51 -0.09
CA VAL A 37 40.20 -17.85 -1.02
C VAL A 37 40.21 -16.36 -0.66
N PRO A 38 40.55 -15.43 -1.58
CA PRO A 38 40.38 -14.02 -1.31
C PRO A 38 38.89 -13.75 -1.10
N ARG A 39 38.54 -13.17 0.06
CA ARG A 39 37.18 -12.70 0.33
C ARG A 39 36.84 -11.63 -0.70
N ASN A 40 36.09 -12.02 -1.71
CA ASN A 40 35.41 -11.10 -2.61
C ASN A 40 34.45 -10.29 -1.73
N THR A 41 34.72 -9.00 -1.55
CA THR A 41 33.85 -8.11 -0.78
C THR A 41 32.60 -7.93 -1.64
N ALA A 42 31.52 -8.63 -1.27
CA ALA A 42 30.21 -8.39 -1.88
C ALA A 42 29.86 -6.90 -1.71
N PRO A 43 29.25 -6.25 -2.71
CA PRO A 43 28.72 -4.91 -2.51
C PRO A 43 27.70 -4.98 -1.38
N SER A 44 27.88 -4.11 -0.38
CA SER A 44 27.02 -4.05 0.79
C SER A 44 25.60 -3.68 0.36
N ASP A 45 24.67 -4.61 0.55
CA ASP A 45 23.21 -4.46 0.34
C ASP A 45 22.56 -3.58 1.44
N GLN A 46 23.27 -2.55 1.90
CA GLN A 46 22.75 -1.57 2.85
C GLN A 46 21.94 -0.55 2.05
N PRO A 47 20.63 -0.41 2.28
CA PRO A 47 19.88 0.67 1.66
C PRO A 47 20.53 1.99 2.08
N ASP A 48 20.81 2.82 1.09
CA ASP A 48 21.42 4.13 1.26
C ASP A 48 20.66 4.88 2.35
N ALA A 49 21.35 5.30 3.43
CA ALA A 49 20.76 6.05 4.54
C ALA A 49 20.12 7.38 4.10
N ALA A 50 20.34 7.78 2.84
CA ALA A 50 19.67 8.87 2.16
C ALA A 50 18.15 8.66 1.96
N ALA A 51 17.64 7.43 2.01
CA ALA A 51 16.23 7.14 1.74
C ALA A 51 15.31 7.35 2.96
N THR A 52 15.68 8.11 3.98
CA THR A 52 14.86 8.29 5.20
C THR A 52 13.88 9.47 5.10
N ILE A 53 14.09 10.42 4.19
CA ILE A 53 13.27 11.63 4.05
C ILE A 53 12.87 11.81 2.58
N LEU A 54 11.67 12.33 2.33
CA LEU A 54 11.25 12.70 0.98
C LEU A 54 12.19 13.81 0.44
N PRO A 55 12.72 13.71 -0.80
CA PRO A 55 13.58 14.75 -1.36
C PRO A 55 12.94 16.13 -1.27
N ALA A 56 13.71 17.14 -0.85
CA ALA A 56 13.17 18.46 -0.52
C ALA A 56 12.51 19.17 -1.72
N ASP A 57 13.05 18.99 -2.91
CA ASP A 57 12.51 19.50 -4.17
C ASP A 57 11.16 18.85 -4.52
N LEU A 58 11.01 17.55 -4.26
CA LEU A 58 9.72 16.85 -4.39
C LEU A 58 8.74 17.29 -3.31
N ALA A 59 9.19 17.38 -2.06
CA ALA A 59 8.38 17.82 -0.93
C ALA A 59 7.84 19.24 -1.15
N ALA A 60 8.63 20.15 -1.74
CA ALA A 60 8.21 21.52 -2.03
C ALA A 60 7.09 21.62 -3.08
N ARG A 61 6.86 20.57 -3.88
CA ARG A 61 5.78 20.54 -4.89
C ARG A 61 4.42 20.14 -4.31
N LEU A 62 4.40 19.55 -3.12
CA LEU A 62 3.18 19.04 -2.50
C LEU A 62 2.48 20.15 -1.70
N LYS A 63 1.22 20.38 -2.03
CA LYS A 63 0.32 21.26 -1.30
C LYS A 63 -0.51 20.40 -0.37
N ARG A 64 -0.05 20.29 0.87
CA ARG A 64 -0.70 19.49 1.91
C ARG A 64 -1.85 20.27 2.52
N ASP A 65 -2.85 19.54 3.01
CA ASP A 65 -3.91 20.10 3.83
C ASP A 65 -3.40 20.51 5.24
N ALA A 66 -4.31 20.99 6.09
CA ALA A 66 -3.99 21.41 7.45
C ALA A 66 -3.47 20.28 8.35
N ASP A 67 -3.73 19.02 8.00
CA ASP A 67 -3.25 17.84 8.71
C ASP A 67 -1.89 17.34 8.16
N GLY A 68 -1.33 18.04 7.15
CA GLY A 68 -0.07 17.66 6.51
C GLY A 68 -0.22 16.55 5.45
N LEU A 69 -1.43 16.35 4.92
CA LEU A 69 -1.76 15.24 4.02
C LEU A 69 -2.04 15.69 2.59
N VAL A 70 -1.79 14.79 1.64
CA VAL A 70 -2.23 14.91 0.24
C VAL A 70 -3.16 13.75 -0.12
N ALA A 71 -4.10 14.00 -1.03
CA ALA A 71 -4.96 12.96 -1.55
C ALA A 71 -4.16 12.03 -2.48
N ALA A 72 -4.38 10.72 -2.38
CA ALA A 72 -3.77 9.74 -3.28
C ALA A 72 -4.86 8.89 -3.92
N ILE A 73 -5.11 9.13 -5.21
CA ILE A 73 -6.01 8.35 -6.05
C ILE A 73 -5.22 7.15 -6.57
N VAL A 74 -5.65 5.94 -6.23
CA VAL A 74 -5.05 4.72 -6.76
C VAL A 74 -5.85 4.24 -7.94
N GLN A 75 -5.17 4.02 -9.06
CA GLN A 75 -5.75 3.57 -10.31
C GLN A 75 -5.06 2.28 -10.78
N GLN A 76 -5.84 1.35 -11.31
CA GLN A 76 -5.29 0.15 -11.92
C GLN A 76 -4.44 0.55 -13.13
N HIS A 77 -3.20 0.07 -13.17
CA HIS A 77 -2.20 0.60 -14.08
C HIS A 77 -2.51 0.34 -15.57
N ASP A 78 -3.17 -0.75 -15.93
CA ASP A 78 -3.45 -1.15 -17.31
C ASP A 78 -4.85 -0.73 -17.77
N THR A 79 -5.87 -0.87 -16.92
CA THR A 79 -7.27 -0.53 -17.28
C THR A 79 -7.65 0.93 -17.03
N GLY A 80 -6.93 1.64 -16.16
CA GLY A 80 -7.31 2.98 -15.72
C GLY A 80 -8.50 3.01 -14.75
N GLU A 81 -8.96 1.85 -14.26
CA GLU A 81 -10.02 1.78 -13.26
C GLU A 81 -9.58 2.43 -11.94
N VAL A 82 -10.38 3.36 -11.41
CA VAL A 82 -10.10 3.98 -10.10
C VAL A 82 -10.45 2.97 -9.00
N LEU A 83 -9.46 2.62 -8.19
CA LEU A 83 -9.57 1.56 -7.19
C LEU A 83 -10.02 2.09 -5.84
N MET A 84 -9.36 3.15 -5.38
CA MET A 84 -9.60 3.76 -4.08
C MET A 84 -8.95 5.13 -3.98
N LEU A 85 -9.34 5.89 -2.96
CA LEU A 85 -8.64 7.07 -2.49
C LEU A 85 -8.07 6.78 -1.09
N GLY A 86 -6.86 7.25 -0.82
CA GLY A 86 -6.24 7.28 0.50
C GLY A 86 -5.51 8.59 0.74
N TRP A 87 -4.89 8.72 1.91
CA TRP A 87 -4.13 9.91 2.30
C TRP A 87 -2.66 9.54 2.50
N MET A 88 -1.76 10.43 2.09
CA MET A 88 -0.32 10.29 2.30
C MET A 88 0.24 11.57 2.91
N ASP A 89 1.12 11.44 3.90
CA ASP A 89 2.09 12.46 4.27
C ASP A 89 3.40 12.21 3.50
N ASP A 90 4.44 12.96 3.82
CA ASP A 90 5.77 12.84 3.19
C ASP A 90 6.38 11.46 3.37
N GLU A 91 6.19 10.85 4.54
CA GLU A 91 6.75 9.54 4.86
C GLU A 91 6.01 8.42 4.12
N ALA A 92 4.68 8.46 4.06
CA ALA A 92 3.88 7.52 3.29
C ALA A 92 4.19 7.60 1.80
N LEU A 93 4.37 8.81 1.25
CA LEU A 93 4.79 9.00 -0.14
C LEU A 93 6.21 8.48 -0.35
N ARG A 94 7.16 8.82 0.53
CA ARG A 94 8.54 8.34 0.44
C ARG A 94 8.58 6.82 0.44
N ARG A 95 7.87 6.15 1.35
CA ARG A 95 7.74 4.68 1.37
C ARG A 95 7.15 4.15 0.08
N THR A 96 6.12 4.80 -0.46
CA THR A 96 5.48 4.41 -1.72
C THR A 96 6.49 4.47 -2.89
N LEU A 97 7.25 5.55 -2.98
CA LEU A 97 8.24 5.75 -4.05
C LEU A 97 9.46 4.83 -3.92
N THR A 98 9.87 4.48 -2.70
CA THR A 98 11.11 3.74 -2.46
C THR A 98 10.93 2.24 -2.29
N THR A 99 9.74 1.77 -1.87
CA THR A 99 9.49 0.34 -1.62
C THR A 99 8.73 -0.37 -2.74
N GLY A 100 8.18 0.39 -3.70
CA GLY A 100 7.32 -0.16 -4.76
C GLY A 100 5.95 -0.66 -4.27
N ARG A 101 5.58 -0.36 -3.02
CA ARG A 101 4.32 -0.77 -2.38
C ARG A 101 3.54 0.46 -1.94
N VAL A 102 2.24 0.50 -2.23
CA VAL A 102 1.40 1.62 -1.80
C VAL A 102 1.28 1.65 -0.28
N THR A 103 1.71 2.76 0.32
CA THR A 103 1.64 3.03 1.76
C THR A 103 0.86 4.30 2.01
N PHE A 104 -0.03 4.29 2.98
CA PHE A 104 -0.88 5.42 3.33
C PHE A 104 -0.71 5.81 4.80
N TRP A 105 -1.20 6.99 5.15
CA TRP A 105 -1.48 7.43 6.52
C TRP A 105 -2.96 7.24 6.84
N SER A 106 -3.27 6.54 7.94
CA SER A 106 -4.65 6.39 8.42
C SER A 106 -5.02 7.54 9.34
N ARG A 107 -5.90 8.44 8.91
CA ARG A 107 -6.36 9.57 9.74
C ARG A 107 -7.05 9.14 11.04
N SER A 108 -7.78 8.03 11.03
CA SER A 108 -8.49 7.55 12.22
C SER A 108 -7.59 6.82 13.21
N ARG A 109 -6.62 6.04 12.70
CA ARG A 109 -5.70 5.25 13.53
C ARG A 109 -4.41 5.97 13.85
N GLN A 110 -4.13 7.07 13.16
CA GLN A 110 -2.88 7.84 13.27
C GLN A 110 -1.65 6.93 13.10
N GLU A 111 -1.71 6.05 12.09
CA GLU A 111 -0.66 5.08 11.80
C GLU A 111 -0.45 4.90 10.31
N TYR A 112 0.77 4.51 9.95
CA TYR A 112 1.10 4.06 8.60
C TYR A 112 0.57 2.67 8.36
N TRP A 113 0.00 2.44 7.17
CA TRP A 113 -0.38 1.11 6.73
C TRP A 113 -0.06 0.92 5.25
N ARG A 114 0.52 -0.23 4.94
CA ARG A 114 0.82 -0.63 3.57
C ARG A 114 -0.32 -1.51 3.06
N LYS A 115 -0.87 -1.17 1.89
CA LYS A 115 -2.10 -1.80 1.40
C LYS A 115 -1.90 -3.29 1.17
N GLY A 116 -2.71 -4.08 1.87
CA GLY A 116 -2.75 -5.53 1.73
C GLY A 116 -1.86 -6.31 2.70
N ASP A 117 -1.15 -5.67 3.63
CA ASP A 117 -0.28 -6.39 4.58
C ASP A 117 -1.05 -7.37 5.48
N THR A 118 -2.33 -7.07 5.78
CA THR A 118 -3.22 -7.98 6.53
C THR A 118 -4.02 -8.92 5.64
N SER A 119 -4.54 -8.45 4.51
CA SER A 119 -5.46 -9.24 3.66
C SER A 119 -4.79 -10.01 2.52
N GLY A 120 -3.50 -9.76 2.26
CA GLY A 120 -2.82 -10.19 1.04
C GLY A 120 -3.21 -9.40 -0.22
N HIS A 121 -4.17 -8.47 -0.14
CA HIS A 121 -4.63 -7.69 -1.30
C HIS A 121 -3.77 -6.47 -1.59
N ALA A 122 -2.55 -6.80 -2.01
CA ALA A 122 -1.41 -5.97 -2.29
C ALA A 122 -1.63 -4.96 -3.44
N GLN A 123 -1.00 -3.77 -3.35
CA GLN A 123 -0.88 -2.84 -4.47
C GLN A 123 0.60 -2.56 -4.77
N TRP A 124 1.03 -2.88 -5.99
CA TRP A 124 2.40 -2.67 -6.47
C TRP A 124 2.47 -1.43 -7.35
N VAL A 125 3.27 -0.45 -6.96
CA VAL A 125 3.38 0.84 -7.65
C VAL A 125 4.00 0.61 -9.03
N LYS A 126 3.39 1.19 -10.06
CA LYS A 126 3.93 1.25 -11.43
C LYS A 126 4.35 2.68 -11.80
N SER A 127 3.62 3.68 -11.34
CA SER A 127 4.00 5.09 -11.49
C SER A 127 3.25 5.98 -10.50
N VAL A 128 3.83 7.12 -10.15
CA VAL A 128 3.17 8.18 -9.36
C VAL A 128 3.27 9.49 -10.13
N GLN A 129 2.15 10.21 -10.22
CA GLN A 129 2.08 11.57 -10.75
C GLN A 129 1.49 12.49 -9.67
N ILE A 130 1.85 13.76 -9.73
CA ILE A 130 1.23 14.84 -8.96
C ILE A 130 0.38 15.67 -9.91
N ASP A 131 -0.75 16.20 -9.44
CA ASP A 131 -1.56 17.12 -10.22
C ASP A 131 -0.94 18.52 -10.31
N CYS A 132 -1.65 19.46 -10.95
CA CYS A 132 -1.07 20.72 -11.39
C CYS A 132 -0.87 21.74 -10.25
N ASP A 133 -1.66 21.69 -9.19
CA ASP A 133 -1.52 22.55 -8.02
C ASP A 133 -1.01 21.82 -6.77
N GLY A 134 -0.77 20.52 -6.88
CA GLY A 134 0.08 19.75 -5.99
C GLY A 134 -0.63 19.12 -4.80
N ASP A 135 -1.96 19.15 -4.75
CA ASP A 135 -2.73 18.62 -3.62
C ASP A 135 -3.28 17.21 -3.83
N ALA A 136 -3.09 16.63 -5.02
CA ALA A 136 -3.40 15.24 -5.29
C ALA A 136 -2.29 14.48 -6.03
N LEU A 137 -2.23 13.19 -5.72
CA LEU A 137 -1.39 12.20 -6.37
C LEU A 137 -2.26 11.21 -7.17
N LEU A 138 -1.82 10.89 -8.38
CA LEU A 138 -2.29 9.73 -9.13
C LEU A 138 -1.26 8.60 -9.02
N VAL A 139 -1.62 7.54 -8.31
CA VAL A 139 -0.80 6.34 -8.14
C VAL A 139 -1.35 5.25 -9.05
N ARG A 140 -0.62 4.93 -10.12
CA ARG A 140 -0.94 3.75 -10.94
C ARG A 140 -0.31 2.53 -10.29
N ALA A 141 -1.14 1.54 -9.95
CA ALA A 141 -0.72 0.33 -9.27
C ALA A 141 -1.26 -0.93 -9.95
N ASP A 142 -0.54 -2.02 -9.75
CA ASP A 142 -0.99 -3.38 -10.05
C ASP A 142 -1.59 -3.98 -8.78
N GLN A 143 -2.92 -4.16 -8.80
CA GLN A 143 -3.69 -4.66 -7.68
C GLN A 143 -3.73 -6.19 -7.68
N VAL A 144 -3.35 -6.78 -6.56
CA VAL A 144 -3.58 -8.19 -6.24
C VAL A 144 -4.88 -8.31 -5.44
N GLY A 145 -5.81 -9.16 -5.88
CA GLY A 145 -7.09 -9.37 -5.19
C GLY A 145 -7.99 -8.12 -5.14
N ALA A 146 -8.84 -8.03 -4.12
CA ALA A 146 -9.79 -6.93 -3.97
C ALA A 146 -9.13 -5.64 -3.43
N ALA A 147 -9.40 -4.48 -4.04
CA ALA A 147 -8.97 -3.22 -3.47
C ALA A 147 -9.75 -2.90 -2.18
N CYS A 148 -11.05 -3.21 -2.16
CA CYS A 148 -11.93 -2.90 -1.04
C CYS A 148 -11.96 -4.02 0.02
N HIS A 149 -12.22 -3.65 1.28
CA HIS A 149 -12.37 -4.60 2.39
C HIS A 149 -13.69 -5.38 2.33
N THR A 150 -14.65 -4.95 1.50
CA THR A 150 -15.92 -5.65 1.24
C THR A 150 -15.75 -6.80 0.24
N GLY A 151 -14.58 -6.94 -0.38
CA GLY A 151 -14.30 -7.92 -1.42
C GLY A 151 -14.53 -7.41 -2.86
N THR A 152 -15.05 -6.20 -3.05
CA THR A 152 -15.23 -5.61 -4.40
C THR A 152 -13.92 -5.17 -5.03
N ARG A 153 -13.91 -5.05 -6.36
CA ARG A 153 -12.72 -4.68 -7.12
C ARG A 153 -12.28 -3.25 -6.82
N THR A 154 -13.24 -2.35 -6.63
CA THR A 154 -13.03 -0.94 -6.28
C THR A 154 -13.85 -0.55 -5.04
N CYS A 155 -13.39 0.46 -4.31
CA CYS A 155 -14.19 1.06 -3.23
C CYS A 155 -15.44 1.78 -3.76
N PHE A 156 -15.40 2.28 -5.00
CA PHE A 156 -16.49 3.05 -5.60
C PHE A 156 -17.65 2.16 -6.04
N GLU A 157 -17.37 0.89 -6.38
CA GLU A 157 -18.41 -0.12 -6.56
C GLU A 157 -19.13 -0.43 -5.23
N ALA A 158 -18.39 -0.59 -4.13
CA ALA A 158 -18.98 -0.83 -2.81
C ALA A 158 -19.79 0.36 -2.29
N GLY A 159 -19.42 1.59 -2.65
CA GLY A 159 -20.16 2.80 -2.29
C GLY A 159 -21.45 3.01 -3.09
N GLY A 160 -21.56 2.38 -4.26
CA GLY A 160 -22.73 2.48 -5.13
C GLY A 160 -22.81 3.77 -5.94
N ASP A 161 -23.72 3.78 -6.92
CA ASP A 161 -24.06 4.96 -7.72
C ASP A 161 -24.95 5.92 -6.92
N LEU A 162 -24.64 7.22 -6.99
CA LEU A 162 -25.38 8.29 -6.34
C LEU A 162 -26.50 8.86 -7.23
N GLY A 163 -26.65 8.39 -8.47
CA GLY A 163 -27.74 8.78 -9.37
C GLY A 163 -27.57 10.18 -9.96
N ALA A 164 -26.35 10.52 -10.41
CA ALA A 164 -26.07 11.82 -10.99
C ALA A 164 -26.89 12.08 -12.28
N VAL A 165 -27.32 13.33 -12.47
CA VAL A 165 -27.92 13.75 -13.75
C VAL A 165 -26.84 13.70 -14.84
N VAL A 166 -27.14 13.02 -15.95
CA VAL A 166 -26.23 12.93 -17.10
C VAL A 166 -26.23 14.25 -17.87
N GLY A 167 -25.09 14.92 -17.91
CA GLY A 167 -24.90 16.15 -18.68
C GLY A 167 -24.68 15.87 -20.17
N ASN A 168 -25.25 16.72 -21.03
CA ASN A 168 -25.01 16.70 -22.47
C ASN A 168 -24.12 17.88 -22.88
N ARG A 169 -23.08 17.62 -23.67
CA ARG A 169 -22.24 18.68 -24.24
C ARG A 169 -23.00 19.38 -25.37
N PRO A 170 -23.16 20.72 -25.35
CA PRO A 170 -23.71 21.45 -26.49
C PRO A 170 -22.83 21.23 -27.73
N GLN A 171 -23.43 20.94 -28.88
CA GLN A 171 -22.69 20.91 -30.15
C GLN A 171 -22.47 22.35 -30.62
N THR A 172 -21.22 22.75 -30.87
CA THR A 172 -20.95 24.02 -31.56
C THR A 172 -21.21 23.81 -33.05
N GLU A 173 -22.18 24.52 -33.61
CA GLU A 173 -22.36 24.60 -35.07
C GLU A 173 -21.10 25.25 -35.67
N THR A 174 -20.23 24.45 -36.27
CA THR A 174 -19.21 24.95 -37.18
C THR A 174 -19.92 25.58 -38.37
N SER A 175 -19.94 26.91 -38.42
CA SER A 175 -20.35 27.66 -39.60
C SER A 175 -19.31 27.41 -40.68
N GLU A 176 -19.59 26.45 -41.56
CA GLU A 176 -18.83 26.30 -42.80
C GLU A 176 -19.02 27.57 -43.65
N GLU A 177 -17.88 28.22 -43.86
CA GLU A 177 -17.54 29.17 -44.89
C GLU A 177 -18.32 28.95 -46.20
N LYS A 178 -19.33 29.80 -46.46
CA LYS A 178 -19.83 29.97 -47.82
C LYS A 178 -18.78 30.76 -48.60
N THR A 179 -17.94 30.05 -49.34
CA THR A 179 -17.24 30.58 -50.51
C THR A 179 -18.25 31.23 -51.44
N GLN A 180 -17.98 32.47 -51.83
CA GLN A 180 -18.66 33.20 -52.90
C GLN A 180 -17.60 33.78 -53.83
#